data_AF-A0A2D9D6K2-F1
#
_entry.id   AF-A0A2D9D6K2-F1
#
_cell.length_a   1.000
_cell.length_b   1.000
_cell.length_c   1.000
_cell.angle_alpha   90.00
_cell.angle_beta   90.00
_cell.angle_gamma   90.00
#
_symmetry.space_group_name_H-M   'P 1'
#
loop_
_entity.id
_entity.type
_entity.pdbx_description
1 polymer ?
#
loop_
_entity_poly.entity_id
_entity_poly.type
_entity_poly.pdbx_seq_one_letter_code
_entity_poly.pdbx_strand_id
1 'polypeptide(L)'
;MLMTIIKTRNTTFNHYILVLFFFSLLPFKKIVSQGFQVNLQGQKQQGMGSAGTGLITDGAGLFYNPGTVVFLDESSINAACTPTFANTSYLDLETQQ
;
A
#
# COMPACT_ATOMS: atom_id res chain seq x y z
N MET A 1 14.79 23.05 44.41
CA MET A 1 13.98 23.34 43.21
C MET A 1 14.62 22.83 41.91
N LEU A 2 15.88 23.18 41.61
CA LEU A 2 16.58 22.77 40.38
C LEU A 2 16.74 21.24 40.21
N MET A 3 17.11 20.52 41.27
CA MET A 3 17.27 19.05 41.23
C MET A 3 15.95 18.31 40.98
N THR A 4 14.82 18.86 41.45
CA THR A 4 13.47 18.32 41.22
C THR A 4 13.05 18.46 39.76
N ILE A 5 13.42 19.57 39.11
CA ILE A 5 13.15 19.82 37.69
C ILE A 5 13.96 18.87 36.80
N ILE A 6 15.25 18.67 37.10
CA ILE A 6 16.13 17.76 36.37
C ILE A 6 15.63 16.31 36.50
N LYS A 7 15.25 15.88 37.71
CA LYS A 7 14.70 14.54 37.92
C LYS A 7 13.40 14.35 37.13
N THR A 8 12.47 15.31 37.16
CA THR A 8 11.21 15.29 36.39
C THR A 8 11.44 15.21 34.88
N ARG A 9 12.39 15.99 34.35
CA ARG A 9 12.78 15.93 32.92
C ARG A 9 13.37 14.58 32.52
N ASN A 10 14.17 13.96 33.39
CA ASN A 10 14.75 12.65 33.11
C ASN A 10 13.70 11.52 33.19
N THR A 11 12.74 11.58 34.13
CA THR A 11 11.64 10.58 34.15
C THR A 11 10.80 10.71 32.88
N THR A 12 10.35 11.92 32.51
CA THR A 12 9.54 12.12 31.30
C THR A 12 10.26 11.66 30.03
N PHE A 13 11.56 11.93 29.91
CA PHE A 13 12.40 11.41 28.82
C PHE A 13 12.43 9.87 28.77
N ASN A 14 12.63 9.21 29.90
CA ASN A 14 12.62 7.75 29.98
C ASN A 14 11.25 7.13 29.66
N HIS A 15 10.15 7.83 29.98
CA HIS A 15 8.80 7.38 29.59
C HIS A 15 8.63 7.42 28.06
N TYR A 16 9.14 8.45 27.36
CA TYR A 16 9.09 8.48 25.90
C TYR A 16 9.90 7.33 25.26
N ILE A 17 11.08 7.03 25.79
CA ILE A 17 11.90 5.89 25.32
C ILE A 17 11.14 4.56 25.52
N LEU A 18 10.49 4.38 26.68
CA LEU A 18 9.68 3.19 26.97
C LEU A 18 8.49 3.05 26.03
N VAL A 19 7.81 4.15 25.70
CA VAL A 19 6.70 4.16 24.74
C VAL A 19 7.18 3.81 23.34
N LEU A 20 8.31 4.36 22.88
CA LEU A 20 8.88 4.05 21.58
C LEU A 20 9.34 2.59 21.49
N PHE A 21 9.95 2.06 22.55
CA PHE A 21 10.35 0.66 22.64
C PHE A 21 9.13 -0.28 22.61
N PHE A 22 8.05 0.07 23.33
CA PHE A 22 6.81 -0.70 23.30
C PHE A 22 6.16 -0.69 21.90
N PHE A 23 6.19 0.45 21.20
CA PHE A 23 5.67 0.56 19.83
C PHE A 23 6.47 -0.24 18.80
N SER A 24 7.79 -0.37 18.98
CA SER A 24 8.63 -1.16 18.05
C SER A 24 8.43 -2.67 18.18
N LEU A 25 7.83 -3.14 19.29
CA LEU A 25 7.52 -4.55 19.54
C LEU A 25 6.18 -4.98 18.92
N LEU A 26 5.41 -4.06 18.32
CA LEU A 26 4.17 -4.40 17.63
C LEU A 26 4.49 -5.31 16.43
N PRO A 27 3.90 -6.51 16.34
CA PRO A 27 4.16 -7.41 15.22
C PRO A 27 3.55 -6.82 13.95
N PHE A 28 4.39 -6.34 13.03
CA PHE A 28 3.98 -5.96 11.69
C PHE A 28 3.59 -7.20 10.89
N LYS A 29 2.30 -7.57 10.94
CA LYS A 29 1.73 -8.56 10.02
C LYS A 29 1.73 -7.96 8.60
N LYS A 30 2.33 -8.65 7.64
CA LYS A 30 2.15 -8.33 6.22
C LYS A 30 0.69 -8.60 5.87
N ILE A 31 -0.13 -7.55 5.78
CA ILE A 31 -1.50 -7.65 5.30
C ILE A 31 -1.44 -7.70 3.78
N VAL A 32 -1.57 -8.89 3.20
CA VAL A 32 -1.76 -9.07 1.75
C VAL A 32 -3.27 -9.05 1.50
N SER A 33 -3.85 -7.86 1.32
CA SER A 33 -5.31 -7.67 1.20
C SER A 33 -5.80 -7.42 -0.22
N GLN A 34 -5.12 -7.96 -1.25
CA GLN A 34 -5.62 -7.84 -2.62
C GLN A 34 -6.81 -8.76 -2.93
N GLY A 35 -7.22 -9.66 -2.02
CA GLY A 35 -8.45 -10.49 -2.07
C GLY A 35 -9.09 -10.63 -3.46
N PHE A 36 -10.15 -9.86 -3.70
CA PHE A 36 -10.84 -9.73 -5.00
C PHE A 36 -10.65 -8.35 -5.65
N GLN A 37 -9.65 -7.57 -5.20
CA GLN A 37 -9.34 -6.26 -5.77
C GLN A 37 -8.82 -6.43 -7.20
N VAL A 38 -9.46 -5.74 -8.14
CA VAL A 38 -9.08 -5.73 -9.55
C VAL A 38 -8.56 -4.34 -9.94
N ASN A 39 -7.25 -4.23 -10.15
CA ASN A 39 -6.57 -2.96 -10.46
C ASN A 39 -6.56 -2.70 -11.97
N LEU A 40 -7.75 -2.54 -12.57
CA LEU A 40 -7.93 -2.53 -14.02
C LEU A 40 -8.02 -1.13 -14.67
N GLN A 41 -7.74 -0.06 -13.92
CA GLN A 41 -8.01 1.31 -14.38
C GLN A 41 -7.09 1.82 -15.50
N GLY A 42 -5.96 1.16 -15.80
CA GLY A 42 -5.10 1.48 -16.96
C GLY A 42 -4.50 0.25 -17.62
N GLN A 43 -4.68 0.09 -18.94
CA GLN A 43 -4.15 -1.07 -19.69
C GLN A 43 -2.63 -1.13 -19.69
N LYS A 44 -1.97 0.02 -19.92
CA LYS A 44 -0.50 0.10 -19.93
C LYS A 44 0.07 -0.24 -18.56
N GLN A 45 -0.54 0.27 -17.50
CA GLN A 45 -0.15 -0.02 -16.13
C GLN A 45 -0.41 -1.49 -15.74
N GLN A 46 -1.53 -2.08 -16.18
CA GLN A 46 -1.79 -3.51 -16.03
C GLN A 46 -0.74 -4.37 -16.76
N GLY A 47 -0.40 -4.03 -18.00
CA GLY A 47 0.64 -4.73 -18.77
C GLY A 47 2.01 -4.70 -18.10
N MET A 48 2.29 -3.68 -17.30
CA MET A 48 3.50 -3.55 -16.48
C MET A 48 3.39 -4.25 -15.11
N GLY A 49 2.31 -4.98 -14.83
CA GLY A 49 2.10 -5.59 -13.52
C GLY A 49 1.98 -4.56 -12.39
N SER A 50 1.46 -3.36 -12.68
CA SER A 50 1.40 -2.20 -11.77
C SER A 50 2.77 -1.64 -11.32
N ALA A 51 3.89 -2.04 -11.94
CA ALA A 51 5.20 -1.49 -11.63
C ALA A 51 5.42 -0.06 -12.19
N GLY A 52 4.60 0.37 -13.15
CA GLY A 52 4.72 1.65 -13.85
C GLY A 52 4.11 2.85 -13.10
N THR A 53 3.85 2.77 -11.79
CA THR A 53 3.18 3.85 -11.02
C THR A 53 3.99 5.15 -10.95
N GLY A 54 5.31 5.05 -11.12
CA GLY A 54 6.22 6.19 -11.24
C GLY A 54 6.44 6.68 -12.67
N LEU A 55 5.88 5.99 -13.67
CA LEU A 55 6.03 6.32 -15.08
C LEU A 55 4.75 6.99 -15.60
N ILE A 56 4.91 8.13 -16.28
CA ILE A 56 3.80 8.82 -16.94
C ILE A 56 3.46 8.05 -18.22
N THR A 57 2.31 7.36 -18.24
CA THR A 57 1.92 6.50 -19.38
C THR A 57 0.70 7.04 -20.13
N ASP A 58 -0.30 7.55 -19.41
CA ASP A 58 -1.50 8.20 -19.92
C ASP A 58 -2.33 8.80 -18.76
N GLY A 59 -3.51 9.36 -19.09
CA GLY A 59 -4.47 9.88 -18.12
C GLY A 59 -4.96 8.88 -17.08
N ALA A 60 -4.95 7.57 -17.38
CA ALA A 60 -5.32 6.56 -16.40
C ALA A 60 -4.29 6.39 -15.28
N GLY A 61 -3.07 6.92 -15.45
CA GLY A 61 -2.07 7.03 -14.40
C GLY A 61 -2.58 7.77 -13.15
N LEU A 62 -3.56 8.68 -13.31
CA LEU A 62 -4.16 9.44 -12.21
C LEU A 62 -4.85 8.56 -11.16
N PHE A 63 -5.35 7.37 -11.55
CA PHE A 63 -5.94 6.38 -10.62
C PHE A 63 -4.89 5.70 -9.73
N TYR A 64 -3.63 5.66 -10.17
CA TYR A 64 -2.53 5.01 -9.45
C TYR A 64 -1.63 6.03 -8.73
N ASN A 65 -1.42 7.19 -9.35
CA ASN A 65 -0.60 8.28 -8.85
C ASN A 65 -1.21 9.63 -9.27
N PRO A 66 -1.88 10.36 -8.37
CA PRO A 66 -2.48 11.65 -8.71
C PRO A 66 -1.45 12.71 -9.09
N GLY A 67 -0.18 12.57 -8.67
CA GLY A 67 0.91 13.45 -9.06
C GLY A 67 1.26 13.38 -10.55
N THR A 68 0.87 12.30 -11.25
CA THR A 68 1.03 12.13 -12.69
C THR A 68 0.31 13.22 -13.49
N VAL A 69 -0.74 13.84 -12.95
CA VAL A 69 -1.52 14.90 -13.62
C VAL A 69 -0.68 16.11 -14.01
N VAL A 70 0.33 16.44 -13.22
CA VAL A 70 1.18 17.63 -13.44
C VAL A 70 2.15 17.40 -14.61
N PHE A 71 2.39 16.13 -14.97
CA PHE A 71 3.33 15.74 -16.02
C PHE A 71 2.64 15.25 -17.29
N LEU A 72 1.31 15.37 -17.39
CA LEU A 72 0.57 15.09 -18.60
C LEU A 72 0.67 16.29 -19.55
N ASP A 73 1.19 16.06 -20.75
CA ASP A 73 1.39 17.11 -21.76
C ASP A 73 0.08 17.72 -22.26
N GLU A 74 -0.99 16.92 -22.28
CA GLU A 74 -2.29 17.30 -22.82
C GLU A 74 -3.46 16.61 -22.11
N SER A 75 -4.67 17.15 -22.32
CA SER A 75 -5.90 16.52 -21.83
C SER A 75 -6.10 15.17 -22.52
N SER A 76 -6.27 14.11 -21.74
CA SER A 76 -6.37 12.74 -22.24
C SER A 76 -7.72 12.11 -21.88
N ILE A 77 -8.25 11.32 -22.82
CA ILE A 77 -9.46 10.52 -22.64
C ILE A 77 -9.07 9.06 -22.84
N ASN A 78 -9.32 8.24 -21.82
CA ASN A 78 -9.01 6.82 -21.83
C ASN A 78 -10.27 5.98 -21.68
N ALA A 79 -10.47 5.05 -22.61
CA ALA A 79 -11.50 4.03 -22.54
C ALA A 79 -10.87 2.66 -22.76
N ALA A 80 -11.16 1.71 -21.87
CA ALA A 80 -10.65 0.35 -21.97
C ALA A 80 -11.61 -0.64 -21.31
N CYS A 81 -11.55 -1.89 -21.75
CA CYS A 81 -12.27 -3.01 -21.15
C CYS A 81 -11.27 -4.14 -20.89
N THR A 82 -11.27 -4.70 -19.66
CA THR A 82 -10.43 -5.86 -19.33
C THR A 82 -11.30 -6.98 -18.76
N PRO A 83 -11.64 -8.01 -19.56
CA PRO A 83 -12.34 -9.17 -19.03
C PRO A 83 -11.40 -9.94 -18.10
N THR A 84 -11.87 -10.28 -16.90
CA THR A 84 -11.10 -11.00 -15.88
C THR A 84 -11.81 -12.29 -15.53
N PHE A 85 -11.09 -13.42 -15.57
CA PHE A 85 -11.61 -14.74 -15.27
C PHE A 85 -10.86 -15.32 -14.06
N ALA A 86 -11.56 -15.62 -12.98
CA ALA A 86 -10.98 -16.29 -11.83
C ALA A 86 -11.00 -17.81 -12.03
N ASN A 87 -9.86 -18.47 -11.82
CA ASN A 87 -9.78 -19.93 -11.74
C ASN A 87 -9.44 -20.32 -10.30
N THR A 88 -10.38 -20.96 -9.61
CA THR A 88 -10.23 -21.41 -8.22
C THR A 88 -10.60 -22.89 -8.13
N SER A 89 -9.71 -23.71 -7.59
CA SER A 89 -9.97 -25.13 -7.31
C SER A 89 -9.99 -25.36 -5.80
N TYR A 90 -10.88 -26.22 -5.34
CA TYR A 90 -10.98 -26.64 -3.95
C TYR A 90 -10.65 -28.14 -3.89
N LEU A 91 -9.73 -28.52 -3.00
CA LEU A 91 -9.46 -29.92 -2.70
C LEU A 91 -10.30 -30.34 -1.52
N ASP A 92 -10.98 -31.48 -1.65
CA ASP A 92 -11.71 -32.11 -0.56
C ASP A 92 -10.80 -33.16 0.12
N LEU A 93 -10.97 -33.37 1.42
CA LEU A 93 -10.09 -34.25 2.21
C LEU A 93 -10.21 -35.74 1.80
N GLU A 94 -11.27 -36.11 1.08
CA GLU A 94 -11.56 -37.48 0.67
C GLU A 94 -10.86 -37.91 -0.66
N THR A 95 -10.19 -37.00 -1.37
CA THR A 95 -9.61 -37.31 -2.70
C THR A 95 -8.18 -37.90 -2.64
N GLN A 96 -7.66 -38.23 -1.45
CA GLN A 96 -6.31 -38.76 -1.20
C GLN A 96 -6.28 -40.26 -0.85
N GLN A 97 -7.26 -41.06 -1.31
CA GLN A 97 -7.26 -42.53 -1.17
C GLN A 97 -7.02 -43.25 -2.49
#